data_AF-A0A2K4IIR2-F1
#
_entry.id   AF-A0A2K4IIR2-F1
#
_cell.length_a   1.000
_cell.length_b   1.000
_cell.length_c   1.000
_cell.angle_alpha   90.00
_cell.angle_beta   90.00
_cell.angle_gamma   90.00
#
_symmetry.space_group_name_H-M   'P 1'
#
loop_
_entity.id
_entity.type
_entity.pdbx_description
1 polymer ?
#
loop_
_entity_poly.entity_id
_entity_poly.type
_entity_poly.pdbx_seq_one_letter_code
_entity_poly.pdbx_strand_id
1 'polypeptide(L)'
;MTALNLIPGQLSLAQLRDVYQNPVKLSLDNSASAQIEASVACVEQILAENRTAYGINTGFGLLASTRIASEDLENLQRSLVLSHAAGVGQPISDDLVRLIMVLKVNSLSRGFSGIRRVVIDALIALINAEVYPHIPLKGSVGASGDLAPLAHMSLVLLGEGKARYKGEWMEATEALKVAGLTPLTLAAKEGLALLNGTQVSTAFALRGLFEGEDLFAGAIALGGLTVEAVLGSRSPFDARIHAARGQKGQIDAAAAYRDLLGERSEVSDSHQNCEKVQDPYSLRCQPQVMGACLTQFRQAAEVLAVEANAVSDNPLVFAAEGDVISGGNFHAEPVAMAADNMALAIAEIGSLSERRISLMMDKHMSQLPPFLVANGGVNSGFMIAQVTAAALASENKALSHPHSVDSLPTSANQEDHVSMAPAAGKRLWEMAENTRGILAVEWLAAVQGLDLRNGLKTSAKLEKARAILRKEVPFYEKDRFFAPDINAATELLASRCLTALVPAKLLPSL
;
A
#
# COMPACT_ATOMS: atom_id res chain seq x y z
N MET A 1 -18.28 -9.68 5.84
CA MET A 1 -18.19 -8.20 5.89
C MET A 1 -17.91 -7.79 7.32
N THR A 2 -16.75 -7.20 7.59
CA THR A 2 -16.35 -6.74 8.93
C THR A 2 -17.17 -5.53 9.33
N ALA A 3 -17.70 -5.46 10.54
CA ALA A 3 -18.37 -4.26 11.04
C ALA A 3 -17.33 -3.28 11.59
N LEU A 4 -17.36 -2.02 11.12
CA LEU A 4 -16.47 -0.95 11.58
C LEU A 4 -17.32 0.21 12.09
N ASN A 5 -17.33 0.40 13.41
CA ASN A 5 -17.83 1.64 14.01
C ASN A 5 -16.70 2.67 14.01
N LEU A 6 -16.80 3.63 13.10
CA LEU A 6 -15.77 4.63 12.84
C LEU A 6 -15.83 5.73 13.89
N ILE A 7 -14.79 5.80 14.72
CA ILE A 7 -14.47 7.00 15.49
C ILE A 7 -13.52 7.84 14.62
N PRO A 8 -13.95 9.01 14.11
CA PRO A 8 -13.17 9.76 13.14
C PRO A 8 -11.79 10.14 13.65
N GLY A 9 -10.78 9.98 12.79
CA GLY A 9 -9.39 10.27 13.11
C GLY A 9 -8.68 9.23 13.96
N GLN A 10 -9.28 8.04 14.16
CA GLN A 10 -8.70 6.96 14.97
C GLN A 10 -8.57 5.62 14.22
N LEU A 11 -8.50 5.64 12.89
CA LEU A 11 -8.23 4.43 12.12
C LEU A 11 -6.79 3.95 12.33
N SER A 12 -6.64 2.69 12.74
CA SER A 12 -5.34 2.01 12.80
C SER A 12 -4.93 1.44 11.44
N LEU A 13 -3.63 1.22 11.24
CA LEU A 13 -3.11 0.58 10.03
C LEU A 13 -3.67 -0.83 9.81
N ALA A 14 -3.93 -1.59 10.88
CA ALA A 14 -4.56 -2.90 10.79
C ALA A 14 -6.00 -2.82 10.26
N GLN A 15 -6.78 -1.84 10.72
CA GLN A 15 -8.14 -1.60 10.18
C GLN A 15 -8.08 -1.15 8.72
N LEU A 16 -7.11 -0.31 8.35
CA LEU A 16 -6.93 0.12 6.96
C LEU A 16 -6.55 -1.05 6.04
N ARG A 17 -5.69 -1.97 6.51
CA ARG A 17 -5.39 -3.22 5.80
C ARG A 17 -6.63 -4.10 5.64
N ASP A 18 -7.45 -4.25 6.69
CA ASP A 18 -8.69 -5.04 6.60
C ASP A 18 -9.68 -4.41 5.61
N VAL A 19 -9.85 -3.09 5.64
CA VAL A 19 -10.67 -2.36 4.67
C VAL A 19 -10.15 -2.56 3.25
N TYR A 20 -8.84 -2.51 3.03
CA TYR A 20 -8.25 -2.78 1.72
C TYR A 20 -8.54 -4.21 1.25
N GLN A 21 -8.53 -5.20 2.14
CA GLN A 21 -8.61 -6.60 1.77
C GLN A 21 -10.03 -7.16 1.72
N ASN A 22 -10.96 -6.58 2.47
CA ASN A 22 -12.28 -7.13 2.69
C ASN A 22 -13.37 -6.05 2.58
N PRO A 23 -14.56 -6.39 2.07
CA PRO A 23 -15.74 -5.53 2.21
C PRO A 23 -16.04 -5.23 3.68
N VAL A 24 -16.43 -3.99 3.94
CA VAL A 24 -16.69 -3.46 5.29
C VAL A 24 -18.11 -2.94 5.41
N LYS A 25 -18.71 -3.14 6.59
CA LYS A 25 -19.95 -2.48 6.99
C LYS A 25 -19.58 -1.33 7.91
N LEU A 26 -19.50 -0.14 7.35
CA LEU A 26 -19.15 1.09 8.03
C LEU A 26 -20.37 1.71 8.72
N SER A 27 -20.18 2.16 9.94
CA SER A 27 -21.09 3.03 10.68
C SER A 27 -20.28 4.14 11.32
N LEU A 28 -20.87 5.31 11.55
CA LEU A 28 -20.18 6.44 12.16
C LEU A 28 -20.60 6.57 13.62
N ASP A 29 -19.60 6.65 14.52
CA ASP A 29 -19.86 6.74 15.95
C ASP A 29 -20.66 8.00 16.30
N ASN A 30 -21.51 7.89 17.32
CA ASN A 30 -22.35 8.99 17.78
C ASN A 30 -21.52 10.20 18.25
N SER A 31 -20.26 10.02 18.64
CA SER A 31 -19.36 11.10 19.02
C SER A 31 -19.06 12.08 17.89
N ALA A 32 -19.26 11.70 16.62
CA ALA A 32 -18.90 12.52 15.46
C ALA A 32 -19.93 13.62 15.14
N SER A 33 -21.21 13.38 15.46
CA SER A 33 -22.32 14.20 14.94
C SER A 33 -22.23 15.67 15.36
N ALA A 34 -21.95 15.94 16.64
CA ALA A 34 -21.91 17.30 17.16
C ALA A 34 -20.87 18.19 16.45
N GLN A 35 -19.69 17.63 16.15
CA GLN A 35 -18.62 18.39 15.50
C GLN A 35 -18.92 18.63 14.02
N ILE A 36 -19.49 17.65 13.33
CA ILE A 36 -19.95 17.80 11.94
C ILE A 36 -21.01 18.91 11.86
N GLU A 37 -22.05 18.81 12.68
CA GLU A 37 -23.16 19.78 12.71
C GLU A 37 -22.69 21.19 13.06
N ALA A 38 -21.78 21.34 14.02
CA ALA A 38 -21.20 22.65 14.37
C ALA A 38 -20.48 23.30 13.18
N SER A 39 -19.71 22.52 12.40
CA SER A 39 -19.03 23.04 11.21
C SER A 39 -19.99 23.45 10.10
N VAL A 40 -21.11 22.72 9.94
CA VAL A 40 -22.17 23.08 8.98
C VAL A 40 -22.85 24.38 9.41
N ALA A 41 -23.24 24.49 10.68
CA ALA A 41 -23.89 25.68 11.22
C ALA A 41 -23.00 26.93 11.07
N CYS A 42 -21.68 26.79 11.21
CA CYS A 42 -20.74 27.88 10.98
C CYS A 42 -20.74 28.35 9.51
N VAL A 43 -20.76 27.43 8.54
CA VAL A 43 -20.87 27.77 7.12
C VAL A 43 -22.20 28.47 6.82
N GLU A 44 -23.31 27.96 7.36
CA GLU A 44 -24.64 28.55 7.20
C GLU A 44 -24.71 29.95 7.79
N GLN A 45 -24.11 30.18 8.97
CA GLN A 45 -24.03 31.49 9.61
C GLN A 45 -23.24 32.49 8.76
N ILE A 46 -22.10 32.10 8.19
CA ILE A 46 -21.29 32.97 7.31
C ILE A 46 -22.09 33.42 6.08
N LEU A 47 -22.88 32.51 5.49
CA LEU A 47 -23.77 32.82 4.37
C LEU A 47 -24.89 33.78 4.80
N ALA A 48 -25.53 33.53 5.95
CA ALA A 48 -26.58 34.40 6.49
C ALA A 48 -26.07 35.82 6.82
N GLU A 49 -24.83 35.93 7.29
CA GLU A 49 -24.15 37.20 7.60
C GLU A 49 -23.62 37.92 6.33
N ASN A 50 -23.76 37.34 5.14
CA ASN A 50 -23.23 37.86 3.88
C ASN A 50 -21.71 38.12 3.90
N ARG A 51 -20.97 37.41 4.76
CA ARG A 51 -19.51 37.46 4.84
C ARG A 51 -18.92 36.71 3.63
N THR A 52 -17.89 37.28 3.01
CA THR A 52 -17.15 36.61 1.93
C THR A 52 -16.13 35.66 2.54
N ALA A 53 -16.17 34.38 2.17
CA ALA A 53 -15.23 33.36 2.62
C ALA A 53 -14.83 32.45 1.44
N TYR A 54 -13.52 32.26 1.26
CA TYR A 54 -12.97 31.45 0.18
C TYR A 54 -13.59 30.05 0.17
N GLY A 55 -13.97 29.54 -1.01
CA GLY A 55 -14.50 28.18 -1.13
C GLY A 55 -15.90 27.95 -0.54
N ILE A 56 -16.50 28.97 0.10
CA ILE A 56 -17.89 28.96 0.58
C ILE A 56 -18.77 29.74 -0.40
N ASN A 57 -18.44 31.00 -0.66
CA ASN A 57 -19.20 31.87 -1.57
C ASN A 57 -18.32 32.65 -2.57
N THR A 58 -17.15 32.10 -2.90
CA THR A 58 -16.24 32.63 -3.92
C THR A 58 -16.00 31.60 -5.03
N GLY A 59 -15.39 32.03 -6.13
CA GLY A 59 -14.77 31.13 -7.11
C GLY A 59 -13.53 30.40 -6.55
N PHE A 60 -12.88 29.62 -7.41
CA PHE A 60 -11.74 28.75 -7.04
C PHE A 60 -10.47 29.11 -7.82
N GLY A 61 -9.31 28.74 -7.28
CA GLY A 61 -8.00 29.01 -7.90
C GLY A 61 -7.81 30.51 -8.16
N LEU A 62 -7.58 30.88 -9.41
CA LEU A 62 -7.44 32.28 -9.82
C LEU A 62 -8.67 33.16 -9.48
N LEU A 63 -9.85 32.55 -9.36
CA LEU A 63 -11.12 33.26 -9.07
C LEU A 63 -11.45 33.31 -7.57
N ALA A 64 -10.50 32.98 -6.68
CA ALA A 64 -10.66 32.94 -5.22
C ALA A 64 -11.21 34.25 -4.60
N SER A 65 -10.99 35.40 -5.24
CA SER A 65 -11.45 36.72 -4.77
C SER A 65 -12.79 37.17 -5.39
N THR A 66 -13.38 36.38 -6.28
CA THR A 66 -14.65 36.72 -6.94
C THR A 66 -15.81 36.13 -6.16
N ARG A 67 -16.65 36.99 -5.56
CA ARG A 67 -17.87 36.57 -4.86
C ARG A 67 -18.91 36.05 -5.86
N ILE A 68 -19.56 34.95 -5.52
CA ILE A 68 -20.60 34.30 -6.31
C ILE A 68 -21.97 34.63 -5.71
N ALA A 69 -22.96 34.86 -6.55
CA ALA A 69 -24.32 35.11 -6.10
C ALA A 69 -24.90 33.85 -5.45
N SER A 70 -25.74 34.01 -4.43
CA SER A 70 -26.28 32.88 -3.66
C SER A 70 -27.04 31.86 -4.53
N GLU A 71 -27.74 32.34 -5.56
CA GLU A 71 -28.47 31.53 -6.56
C GLU A 71 -27.56 30.67 -7.45
N ASP A 72 -26.29 31.05 -7.60
CA ASP A 72 -25.31 30.32 -8.39
C ASP A 72 -24.48 29.33 -7.56
N LEU A 73 -24.56 29.37 -6.22
CA LEU A 73 -23.70 28.54 -5.35
C LEU A 73 -23.96 27.03 -5.50
N GLU A 74 -25.20 26.63 -5.71
CA GLU A 74 -25.58 25.23 -5.95
C GLU A 74 -25.01 24.74 -7.29
N ASN A 75 -25.24 25.52 -8.36
CA ASN A 75 -24.71 25.23 -9.69
C ASN A 75 -23.18 25.17 -9.68
N LEU A 76 -22.53 26.06 -8.92
CA LEU A 76 -21.08 26.07 -8.75
C LEU A 76 -20.55 24.73 -8.24
N GLN A 77 -21.21 24.11 -7.25
CA GLN A 77 -20.75 22.82 -6.72
C GLN A 77 -20.83 21.71 -7.78
N ARG A 78 -21.96 21.64 -8.49
CA ARG A 78 -22.16 20.66 -9.56
C ARG A 78 -21.14 20.85 -10.69
N SER A 79 -20.96 22.08 -11.15
CA SER A 79 -19.98 22.43 -12.17
C SER A 79 -18.55 22.11 -11.74
N LEU A 80 -18.21 22.32 -10.47
CA LEU A 80 -16.91 21.95 -9.93
C LEU A 80 -16.67 20.44 -10.05
N VAL A 81 -17.59 19.61 -9.55
CA VAL A 81 -17.46 18.14 -9.63
C VAL A 81 -17.35 17.66 -11.07
N LEU A 82 -18.19 18.16 -11.98
CA LEU A 82 -18.17 17.77 -13.40
C LEU A 82 -16.87 18.16 -14.10
N SER A 83 -16.44 19.41 -13.95
CA SER A 83 -15.24 19.93 -14.63
C SER A 83 -13.94 19.31 -14.11
N HIS A 84 -13.90 18.98 -12.82
CA HIS A 84 -12.70 18.41 -12.19
C HIS A 84 -12.59 16.91 -12.41
N ALA A 85 -13.65 16.22 -12.82
CA ALA A 85 -13.62 14.79 -13.17
C ALA A 85 -12.88 14.52 -14.50
N ALA A 86 -11.63 14.97 -14.58
CA ALA A 86 -10.75 14.91 -15.75
C ALA A 86 -9.66 13.82 -15.63
N GLY A 87 -9.85 12.84 -14.74
CA GLY A 87 -8.95 11.69 -14.60
C GLY A 87 -8.96 10.78 -15.84
N VAL A 88 -7.84 10.09 -16.09
CA VAL A 88 -7.64 9.20 -17.23
C VAL A 88 -6.95 7.89 -16.84
N GLY A 89 -6.94 6.94 -17.78
CA GLY A 89 -6.30 5.63 -17.60
C GLY A 89 -7.26 4.55 -17.12
N GLN A 90 -6.71 3.41 -16.75
CA GLN A 90 -7.51 2.26 -16.30
C GLN A 90 -8.24 2.57 -15.00
N PRO A 91 -9.44 2.00 -14.78
CA PRO A 91 -10.13 2.08 -13.50
C PRO A 91 -9.32 1.35 -12.42
N ILE A 92 -9.25 1.93 -11.22
CA ILE A 92 -8.66 1.25 -10.07
C ILE A 92 -9.57 0.10 -9.57
N SER A 93 -9.00 -0.80 -8.75
CA SER A 93 -9.74 -1.92 -8.16
C SER A 93 -10.78 -1.45 -7.14
N ASP A 94 -11.84 -2.24 -6.95
CA ASP A 94 -12.89 -1.97 -5.95
C ASP A 94 -12.33 -1.84 -4.54
N ASP A 95 -11.31 -2.64 -4.22
CA ASP A 95 -10.58 -2.59 -2.96
C ASP A 95 -9.96 -1.22 -2.68
N LEU A 96 -9.41 -0.60 -3.73
CA LEU A 96 -8.78 0.71 -3.61
C LEU A 96 -9.82 1.83 -3.59
N VAL A 97 -10.89 1.73 -4.39
CA VAL A 97 -12.04 2.65 -4.31
C VAL A 97 -12.63 2.64 -2.91
N ARG A 98 -12.87 1.45 -2.34
CA ARG A 98 -13.37 1.28 -0.96
C ARG A 98 -12.47 1.98 0.05
N LEU A 99 -11.16 1.76 -0.01
CA LEU A 99 -10.21 2.42 0.88
C LEU A 99 -10.27 3.95 0.76
N ILE A 100 -10.30 4.48 -0.47
CA ILE A 100 -10.42 5.93 -0.72
C ILE A 100 -11.69 6.50 -0.11
N MET A 101 -12.83 5.83 -0.30
CA MET A 101 -14.12 6.28 0.24
C MET A 101 -14.11 6.24 1.78
N VAL A 102 -13.58 5.18 2.39
CA VAL A 102 -13.47 5.10 3.87
C VAL A 102 -12.56 6.20 4.41
N LEU A 103 -11.44 6.50 3.76
CA LEU A 103 -10.54 7.60 4.14
C LEU A 103 -11.22 8.97 4.00
N LYS A 104 -12.02 9.18 2.95
CA LYS A 104 -12.78 10.43 2.76
C LYS A 104 -13.84 10.58 3.84
N VAL A 105 -14.61 9.53 4.12
CA VAL A 105 -15.57 9.52 5.23
C VAL A 105 -14.87 9.83 6.55
N ASN A 106 -13.73 9.18 6.84
CA ASN A 106 -12.96 9.43 8.06
C ASN A 106 -12.54 10.90 8.20
N SER A 107 -11.99 11.49 7.13
CA SER A 107 -11.52 12.87 7.12
C SER A 107 -12.66 13.87 7.34
N LEU A 108 -13.74 13.76 6.56
CA LEU A 108 -14.91 14.64 6.65
C LEU A 108 -15.61 14.53 8.01
N SER A 109 -15.66 13.33 8.56
CA SER A 109 -16.35 13.06 9.83
C SER A 109 -15.63 13.64 11.05
N ARG A 110 -14.41 14.18 10.89
CA ARG A 110 -13.74 14.96 11.94
C ARG A 110 -14.38 16.33 12.16
N GLY A 111 -15.28 16.77 11.26
CA GLY A 111 -16.11 17.96 11.46
C GLY A 111 -15.36 19.29 11.34
N PHE A 112 -14.39 19.37 10.43
CA PHE A 112 -13.70 20.62 10.08
C PHE A 112 -13.96 21.05 8.62
N SER A 113 -14.81 20.31 7.91
CA SER A 113 -15.00 20.45 6.46
C SER A 113 -16.30 21.17 6.10
N GLY A 114 -17.19 21.46 7.06
CA GLY A 114 -18.45 22.17 6.79
C GLY A 114 -19.39 21.44 5.82
N ILE A 115 -19.25 20.12 5.69
CA ILE A 115 -20.08 19.28 4.83
C ILE A 115 -21.24 18.69 5.63
N ARG A 116 -22.43 18.59 5.02
CA ARG A 116 -23.59 18.03 5.70
C ARG A 116 -23.43 16.54 5.97
N ARG A 117 -23.96 16.10 7.11
CA ARG A 117 -23.98 14.70 7.52
C ARG A 117 -24.61 13.78 6.48
N VAL A 118 -25.67 14.22 5.80
CA VAL A 118 -26.34 13.45 4.74
C VAL A 118 -25.40 13.04 3.58
N VAL A 119 -24.40 13.87 3.26
CA VAL A 119 -23.43 13.55 2.20
C VAL A 119 -22.43 12.50 2.67
N ILE A 120 -21.99 12.59 3.93
CA ILE A 120 -21.14 11.57 4.56
C ILE A 120 -21.89 10.23 4.64
N ASP A 121 -23.15 10.26 5.08
CA ASP A 121 -23.99 9.06 5.19
C ASP A 121 -24.26 8.42 3.82
N ALA A 122 -24.35 9.20 2.73
CA ALA A 122 -24.46 8.67 1.38
C ALA A 122 -23.19 7.93 0.93
N LEU A 123 -21.99 8.45 1.23
CA LEU A 123 -20.74 7.72 1.01
C LEU A 123 -20.70 6.41 1.81
N ILE A 124 -21.13 6.44 3.08
CA ILE A 124 -21.25 5.25 3.93
C ILE A 124 -22.22 4.23 3.32
N ALA A 125 -23.37 4.68 2.81
CA ALA A 125 -24.36 3.81 2.19
C ALA A 125 -23.82 3.13 0.91
N LEU A 126 -23.07 3.85 0.07
CA LEU A 126 -22.39 3.27 -1.10
C LEU A 126 -21.37 2.20 -0.69
N ILE A 127 -20.52 2.47 0.32
CA ILE A 127 -19.55 1.50 0.86
C ILE A 127 -20.27 0.24 1.34
N ASN A 128 -21.32 0.41 2.14
CA ASN A 128 -22.08 -0.69 2.74
C ASN A 128 -22.85 -1.52 1.71
N ALA A 129 -23.22 -0.90 0.59
CA ALA A 129 -23.87 -1.58 -0.54
C ALA A 129 -22.88 -2.21 -1.51
N GLU A 130 -21.56 -2.06 -1.29
CA GLU A 130 -20.49 -2.49 -2.20
C GLU A 130 -20.65 -1.88 -3.61
N VAL A 131 -21.06 -0.61 -3.66
CA VAL A 131 -21.21 0.19 -4.88
C VAL A 131 -20.01 1.13 -4.98
N TYR A 132 -19.11 0.87 -5.92
CA TYR A 132 -17.82 1.55 -6.00
C TYR A 132 -17.74 2.48 -7.23
N PRO A 133 -17.64 3.80 -7.05
CA PRO A 133 -17.49 4.73 -8.16
C PRO A 133 -16.33 4.40 -9.09
N HIS A 134 -16.50 4.66 -10.39
CA HIS A 134 -15.41 4.58 -11.34
C HIS A 134 -14.38 5.68 -11.07
N ILE A 135 -13.17 5.30 -10.67
CA ILE A 135 -12.05 6.22 -10.46
C ILE A 135 -10.91 5.85 -11.40
N PRO A 136 -10.52 6.72 -12.36
CA PRO A 136 -9.35 6.51 -13.20
C PRO A 136 -8.03 6.58 -12.41
N LEU A 137 -7.04 5.80 -12.85
CA LEU A 137 -5.75 5.69 -12.17
C LEU A 137 -4.89 6.97 -12.18
N LYS A 138 -5.01 7.83 -13.19
CA LYS A 138 -4.12 8.98 -13.41
C LYS A 138 -4.87 10.30 -13.47
N GLY A 139 -4.19 11.39 -13.11
CA GLY A 139 -4.70 12.77 -13.26
C GLY A 139 -4.51 13.64 -12.02
N SER A 140 -4.21 13.06 -10.86
CA SER A 140 -3.81 13.83 -9.66
C SER A 140 -2.31 14.09 -9.65
N VAL A 141 -1.93 15.27 -9.15
CA VAL A 141 -0.55 15.69 -8.85
C VAL A 141 -0.31 15.87 -7.34
N GLY A 142 -1.31 15.59 -6.49
CA GLY A 142 -1.21 15.74 -5.04
C GLY A 142 -0.93 17.18 -4.57
N ALA A 143 -1.50 18.17 -5.26
CA ALA A 143 -1.31 19.61 -5.05
C ALA A 143 -2.44 20.21 -4.21
N SER A 144 -3.53 20.68 -4.83
CA SER A 144 -4.82 21.03 -4.20
C SER A 144 -5.62 19.77 -3.79
N GLY A 145 -4.91 18.71 -3.41
CA GLY A 145 -5.44 17.38 -3.19
C GLY A 145 -5.62 16.58 -4.47
N ASP A 146 -6.26 15.43 -4.32
CA ASP A 146 -6.52 14.46 -5.37
C ASP A 146 -7.77 14.79 -6.18
N LEU A 147 -7.82 16.03 -6.68
CA LEU A 147 -8.98 16.67 -7.30
C LEU A 147 -9.69 15.76 -8.31
N ALA A 148 -8.96 15.31 -9.33
CA ALA A 148 -9.55 14.55 -10.43
C ALA A 148 -10.17 13.21 -10.00
N PRO A 149 -9.42 12.30 -9.33
CA PRO A 149 -10.00 11.04 -8.89
C PRO A 149 -11.08 11.21 -7.81
N LEU A 150 -11.00 12.21 -6.92
CA LEU A 150 -12.06 12.50 -5.94
C LEU A 150 -13.30 13.13 -6.58
N ALA A 151 -13.16 13.88 -7.67
CA ALA A 151 -14.29 14.33 -8.48
C ALA A 151 -15.01 13.14 -9.13
N HIS A 152 -14.26 12.21 -9.73
CA HIS A 152 -14.80 10.96 -10.28
C HIS A 152 -15.57 10.14 -9.23
N MET A 153 -15.05 10.03 -8.01
CA MET A 153 -15.78 9.42 -6.88
C MET A 153 -17.10 10.14 -6.59
N SER A 154 -17.08 11.47 -6.62
CA SER A 154 -18.19 12.33 -6.21
C SER A 154 -19.29 12.45 -7.27
N LEU A 155 -18.99 12.22 -8.55
CA LEU A 155 -19.98 12.21 -9.63
C LEU A 155 -21.17 11.32 -9.31
N VAL A 156 -20.92 10.14 -8.73
CA VAL A 156 -21.97 9.16 -8.41
C VAL A 156 -22.99 9.74 -7.43
N LEU A 157 -22.57 10.57 -6.48
CA LEU A 157 -23.48 11.23 -5.53
C LEU A 157 -24.45 12.19 -6.24
N LEU A 158 -24.06 12.74 -7.39
CA LEU A 158 -24.88 13.63 -8.22
C LEU A 158 -25.75 12.87 -9.23
N GLY A 159 -25.69 11.54 -9.23
CA GLY A 159 -26.30 10.72 -10.27
C GLY A 159 -25.57 10.74 -11.61
N GLU A 160 -24.30 11.16 -11.62
CA GLU A 160 -23.48 11.28 -12.82
C GLU A 160 -22.36 10.23 -12.86
N GLY A 161 -21.88 9.90 -14.07
CA GLY A 161 -20.85 8.88 -14.26
C GLY A 161 -21.38 7.47 -13.99
N LYS A 162 -20.49 6.58 -13.52
CA LYS A 162 -20.80 5.16 -13.33
C LYS A 162 -20.13 4.60 -12.08
N ALA A 163 -20.67 3.50 -11.57
CA ALA A 163 -20.09 2.73 -10.47
C ALA A 163 -20.10 1.24 -10.82
N ARG A 164 -19.26 0.47 -10.13
CA ARG A 164 -19.23 -0.99 -10.22
C ARG A 164 -19.99 -1.59 -9.05
N TYR A 165 -20.81 -2.59 -9.33
CA TYR A 165 -21.48 -3.40 -8.33
C TYR A 165 -21.45 -4.85 -8.77
N LYS A 166 -20.96 -5.75 -7.91
CA LYS A 166 -20.79 -7.18 -8.21
C LYS A 166 -20.04 -7.44 -9.53
N GLY A 167 -19.02 -6.64 -9.80
CA GLY A 167 -18.16 -6.78 -11.00
C GLY A 167 -18.66 -6.05 -12.25
N GLU A 168 -19.92 -5.60 -12.28
CA GLU A 168 -20.54 -4.97 -13.45
C GLU A 168 -20.62 -3.45 -13.33
N TRP A 169 -20.36 -2.74 -14.42
CA TRP A 169 -20.53 -1.29 -14.49
C TRP A 169 -22.00 -0.91 -14.68
N MET A 170 -22.45 0.09 -13.95
CA MET A 170 -23.81 0.63 -14.02
C MET A 170 -23.80 2.15 -13.96
N GLU A 171 -24.80 2.76 -14.58
CA GLU A 171 -25.02 4.21 -14.52
C GLU A 171 -25.25 4.65 -13.07
N ALA A 172 -24.76 5.84 -12.71
CA ALA A 172 -24.77 6.30 -11.33
C ALA A 172 -26.17 6.33 -10.69
N THR A 173 -27.22 6.65 -11.45
CA THR A 173 -28.60 6.65 -10.93
C THR A 173 -29.10 5.25 -10.54
N GLU A 174 -28.63 4.20 -11.22
CA GLU A 174 -28.94 2.81 -10.88
C GLU A 174 -28.12 2.35 -9.68
N ALA A 175 -26.83 2.71 -9.66
CA ALA A 175 -25.94 2.49 -8.53
C ALA A 175 -26.46 3.10 -7.22
N LEU A 176 -26.94 4.34 -7.26
CA LEU A 176 -27.54 4.99 -6.10
C LEU A 176 -28.78 4.23 -5.60
N LYS A 177 -29.64 3.74 -6.50
CA LYS A 177 -30.82 2.92 -6.11
C LYS A 177 -30.41 1.64 -5.39
N VAL A 178 -29.32 0.98 -5.82
CA VAL A 178 -28.77 -0.20 -5.12
C VAL A 178 -28.41 0.13 -3.69
N ALA A 179 -27.84 1.31 -3.44
CA ALA A 179 -27.52 1.81 -2.10
C ALA A 179 -28.69 2.44 -1.34
N GLY A 180 -29.91 2.44 -1.92
CA GLY A 180 -31.09 3.06 -1.31
C GLY A 180 -31.05 4.60 -1.33
N LEU A 181 -30.32 5.20 -2.26
CA LEU A 181 -30.10 6.63 -2.39
C LEU A 181 -30.77 7.21 -3.65
N THR A 182 -30.98 8.52 -3.62
CA THR A 182 -31.30 9.35 -4.79
C THR A 182 -30.19 10.36 -5.03
N PRO A 183 -30.04 10.93 -6.24
CA PRO A 183 -29.05 11.97 -6.50
C PRO A 183 -29.15 13.12 -5.49
N LEU A 184 -28.01 13.59 -5.02
CA LEU A 184 -27.89 14.68 -4.06
C LEU A 184 -27.63 16.00 -4.79
N THR A 185 -28.20 17.07 -4.23
CA THR A 185 -27.81 18.45 -4.51
C THR A 185 -26.79 18.90 -3.47
N LEU A 186 -25.61 19.33 -3.91
CA LEU A 186 -24.55 19.82 -3.04
C LEU A 186 -24.77 21.28 -2.63
N ALA A 187 -24.48 21.58 -1.37
CA ALA A 187 -24.52 22.92 -0.79
C ALA A 187 -23.14 23.60 -0.81
N ALA A 188 -23.09 24.87 -0.38
CA ALA A 188 -21.84 25.63 -0.30
C ALA A 188 -20.72 24.83 0.40
N LYS A 189 -19.50 24.94 -0.14
CA LYS A 189 -18.28 24.22 0.29
C LYS A 189 -18.25 22.71 0.02
N GLU A 190 -19.38 22.04 -0.14
CA GLU A 190 -19.40 20.57 -0.20
C GLU A 190 -18.67 19.99 -1.42
N GLY A 191 -18.69 20.69 -2.56
CA GLY A 191 -17.89 20.31 -3.73
C GLY A 191 -16.39 20.30 -3.41
N LEU A 192 -15.88 21.34 -2.75
CA LEU A 192 -14.47 21.37 -2.31
C LEU A 192 -14.16 20.35 -1.22
N ALA A 193 -15.05 20.17 -0.23
CA ALA A 193 -14.82 19.19 0.83
C ALA A 193 -14.66 17.77 0.26
N LEU A 194 -15.44 17.44 -0.78
CA LEU A 194 -15.33 16.18 -1.49
C LEU A 194 -14.05 16.08 -2.32
N LEU A 195 -13.71 17.12 -3.09
CA LEU A 195 -12.61 17.10 -4.07
C LEU A 195 -11.22 17.38 -3.50
N ASN A 196 -11.09 18.28 -2.52
CA ASN A 196 -9.81 18.55 -1.85
C ASN A 196 -9.51 17.44 -0.83
N GLY A 197 -8.25 17.01 -0.82
CA GLY A 197 -7.74 16.05 0.15
C GLY A 197 -6.81 15.03 -0.47
N THR A 198 -6.13 14.27 0.39
CA THR A 198 -4.99 13.40 0.01
C THR A 198 -5.37 11.92 -0.02
N GLN A 199 -6.66 11.59 -0.06
CA GLN A 199 -7.14 10.22 0.16
C GLN A 199 -6.68 9.23 -0.92
N VAL A 200 -6.53 9.67 -2.17
CA VAL A 200 -6.11 8.79 -3.28
C VAL A 200 -4.60 8.56 -3.20
N SER A 201 -3.84 9.62 -2.98
CA SER A 201 -2.40 9.58 -2.71
C SER A 201 -2.11 8.63 -1.54
N THR A 202 -2.82 8.82 -0.42
CA THR A 202 -2.67 8.00 0.80
C THR A 202 -3.09 6.55 0.57
N ALA A 203 -4.22 6.29 -0.11
CA ALA A 203 -4.64 4.92 -0.44
C ALA A 203 -3.62 4.20 -1.33
N PHE A 204 -3.02 4.91 -2.30
CA PHE A 204 -2.03 4.35 -3.21
C PHE A 204 -0.75 3.96 -2.47
N ALA A 205 -0.27 4.84 -1.59
CA ALA A 205 0.87 4.58 -0.73
C ALA A 205 0.58 3.47 0.30
N LEU A 206 -0.60 3.43 0.90
CA LEU A 206 -1.03 2.37 1.82
C LEU A 206 -1.06 0.99 1.16
N ARG A 207 -1.55 0.89 -0.09
CA ARG A 207 -1.43 -0.37 -0.87
C ARG A 207 0.03 -0.79 -0.99
N GLY A 208 0.93 0.14 -1.33
CA GLY A 208 2.37 -0.11 -1.39
C GLY A 208 2.96 -0.56 -0.06
N LEU A 209 2.54 0.04 1.06
CA LEU A 209 2.92 -0.38 2.41
C LEU A 209 2.47 -1.81 2.68
N PHE A 210 1.19 -2.12 2.42
CA PHE A 210 0.64 -3.44 2.74
C PHE A 210 1.32 -4.55 1.93
N GLU A 211 1.49 -4.33 0.62
CA GLU A 211 2.19 -5.29 -0.22
C GLU A 211 3.68 -5.38 0.17
N GLY A 212 4.33 -4.27 0.50
CA GLY A 212 5.72 -4.24 0.97
C GLY A 212 5.94 -5.03 2.28
N GLU A 213 5.02 -4.91 3.23
CA GLU A 213 5.01 -5.70 4.47
C GLU A 213 4.81 -7.20 4.19
N ASP A 214 3.94 -7.56 3.25
CA ASP A 214 3.74 -8.97 2.85
C ASP A 214 5.01 -9.54 2.19
N LEU A 215 5.69 -8.76 1.35
CA LEU A 215 6.99 -9.12 0.78
C LEU A 215 8.07 -9.25 1.84
N PHE A 216 8.11 -8.35 2.83
CA PHE A 216 9.04 -8.45 3.94
C PHE A 216 8.86 -9.77 4.71
N ALA A 217 7.62 -10.10 5.07
CA ALA A 217 7.31 -11.33 5.79
C ALA A 217 7.73 -12.57 5.00
N GLY A 218 7.41 -12.61 3.70
CA GLY A 218 7.86 -13.65 2.78
C GLY A 218 9.39 -13.74 2.73
N ALA A 219 10.07 -12.62 2.49
CA ALA A 219 11.52 -12.58 2.36
C ALA A 219 12.29 -13.06 3.61
N ILE A 220 11.77 -12.81 4.82
CA ILE A 220 12.38 -13.35 6.04
C ILE A 220 12.27 -14.89 6.08
N ALA A 221 11.11 -15.45 5.73
CA ALA A 221 10.93 -16.90 5.70
C ALA A 221 11.78 -17.56 4.60
N LEU A 222 11.78 -16.98 3.40
CA LEU A 222 12.52 -17.49 2.24
C LEU A 222 14.03 -17.35 2.40
N GLY A 223 14.50 -16.24 2.96
CA GLY A 223 15.91 -16.07 3.34
C GLY A 223 16.36 -17.12 4.36
N GLY A 224 15.49 -17.47 5.31
CA GLY A 224 15.71 -18.59 6.25
C GLY A 224 15.82 -19.94 5.54
N LEU A 225 14.93 -20.23 4.59
CA LEU A 225 15.03 -21.44 3.75
C LEU A 225 16.35 -21.46 2.97
N THR A 226 16.77 -20.32 2.40
CA THR A 226 18.02 -20.25 1.63
C THR A 226 19.25 -20.47 2.51
N VAL A 227 19.27 -19.94 3.74
CA VAL A 227 20.33 -20.25 4.72
C VAL A 227 20.45 -21.75 4.93
N GLU A 228 19.34 -22.46 5.13
CA GLU A 228 19.35 -23.91 5.32
C GLU A 228 19.74 -24.65 4.04
N ALA A 229 19.22 -24.22 2.88
CA ALA A 229 19.48 -24.84 1.59
C ALA A 229 20.97 -24.88 1.25
N VAL A 230 21.75 -23.86 1.63
CA VAL A 230 23.19 -23.73 1.31
C VAL A 230 24.14 -24.03 2.47
N LEU A 231 23.61 -24.58 3.57
CA LEU A 231 24.36 -24.91 4.79
C LEU A 231 25.01 -23.67 5.43
N GLY A 232 24.23 -22.59 5.56
CA GLY A 232 24.66 -21.33 6.14
C GLY A 232 24.62 -21.30 7.66
N SER A 233 25.47 -20.46 8.24
CA SER A 233 25.61 -20.27 9.67
C SER A 233 24.42 -19.53 10.29
N ARG A 234 24.09 -19.90 11.53
CA ARG A 234 23.13 -19.18 12.39
C ARG A 234 23.77 -18.08 13.23
N SER A 235 25.09 -18.08 13.38
CA SER A 235 25.84 -17.07 14.15
C SER A 235 25.56 -15.62 13.72
N PRO A 236 25.34 -15.30 12.42
CA PRO A 236 24.96 -13.95 11.99
C PRO A 236 23.70 -13.37 12.62
N PHE A 237 22.81 -14.22 13.16
CA PHE A 237 21.54 -13.81 13.75
C PHE A 237 21.62 -13.67 15.28
N ASP A 238 22.79 -13.86 15.90
CA ASP A 238 22.97 -13.76 17.34
C ASP A 238 22.54 -12.38 17.87
N ALA A 239 21.68 -12.37 18.89
CA ALA A 239 21.10 -11.16 19.46
C ALA A 239 22.16 -10.13 19.90
N ARG A 240 23.33 -10.58 20.36
CA ARG A 240 24.41 -9.72 20.84
C ARG A 240 25.02 -8.87 19.72
N ILE A 241 25.11 -9.42 18.50
CA ILE A 241 25.62 -8.68 17.33
C ILE A 241 24.72 -7.47 17.04
N HIS A 242 23.41 -7.69 17.10
CA HIS A 242 22.42 -6.68 16.76
C HIS A 242 22.23 -5.66 17.88
N ALA A 243 22.24 -6.11 19.13
CA ALA A 243 22.23 -5.24 20.31
C ALA A 243 23.47 -4.33 20.33
N ALA A 244 24.65 -4.85 19.99
CA ALA A 244 25.88 -4.06 19.90
C ALA A 244 25.80 -2.95 18.84
N ARG A 245 25.05 -3.16 17.75
CA ARG A 245 24.83 -2.13 16.72
C ARG A 245 23.71 -1.14 17.07
N GLY A 246 22.68 -1.58 17.81
CA GLY A 246 21.61 -0.72 18.34
C GLY A 246 20.47 -0.34 17.39
N GLN A 247 20.47 -0.81 16.13
CA GLN A 247 19.42 -0.49 15.16
C GLN A 247 18.17 -1.35 15.38
N LYS A 248 17.03 -0.72 15.74
CA LYS A 248 15.78 -1.45 16.11
C LYS A 248 15.26 -2.35 15.00
N GLY A 249 15.20 -1.86 13.75
CA GLY A 249 14.78 -2.68 12.61
C GLY A 249 15.65 -3.92 12.41
N GLN A 250 16.97 -3.78 12.58
CA GLN A 250 17.90 -4.92 12.51
C GLN A 250 17.74 -5.90 13.67
N ILE A 251 17.56 -5.41 14.89
CA ILE A 251 17.34 -6.25 16.07
C ILE A 251 16.07 -7.10 15.88
N ASP A 252 15.01 -6.49 15.37
CA ASP A 252 13.73 -7.16 15.15
C ASP A 252 13.79 -8.15 13.98
N ALA A 253 14.42 -7.77 12.87
CA ALA A 253 14.63 -8.68 11.74
C ALA A 253 15.45 -9.91 12.16
N ALA A 254 16.51 -9.73 12.94
CA ALA A 254 17.28 -10.85 13.48
C ALA A 254 16.48 -11.74 14.42
N ALA A 255 15.63 -11.13 15.27
CA ALA A 255 14.74 -11.88 16.15
C ALA A 255 13.77 -12.75 15.34
N ALA A 256 13.20 -12.21 14.26
CA ALA A 256 12.35 -12.98 13.35
C ALA A 256 13.11 -14.15 12.69
N TYR A 257 14.34 -13.93 12.22
CA TYR A 257 15.18 -15.02 11.70
C TYR A 257 15.45 -16.10 12.74
N ARG A 258 15.77 -15.75 14.00
CA ARG A 258 15.99 -16.73 15.07
C ARG A 258 14.72 -17.52 15.40
N ASP A 259 13.57 -16.85 15.43
CA ASP A 259 12.27 -17.50 15.65
C ASP A 259 11.91 -18.49 14.53
N LEU A 260 12.25 -18.16 13.27
CA LEU A 260 12.05 -19.04 12.13
C LEU A 260 13.07 -20.19 12.07
N LEU A 261 14.36 -19.91 12.21
CA LEU A 261 15.44 -20.90 12.07
C LEU A 261 15.59 -21.83 13.28
N GLY A 262 15.15 -21.37 14.45
CA GLY A 262 15.45 -22.02 15.73
C GLY A 262 16.96 -22.04 16.02
N GLU A 263 17.32 -22.64 17.15
CA GLU A 263 18.74 -22.83 17.50
C GLU A 263 19.42 -23.86 16.61
N ARG A 264 18.70 -24.93 16.24
CA ARG A 264 19.19 -26.04 15.42
C ARG A 264 18.09 -26.63 14.53
N SER A 265 18.50 -27.37 13.50
CA SER A 265 17.69 -28.25 12.65
C SER A 265 18.51 -29.48 12.25
N GLU A 266 17.87 -30.49 11.64
CA GLU A 266 18.62 -31.66 11.13
C GLU A 266 19.63 -31.23 10.05
N VAL A 267 19.24 -30.27 9.21
CA VAL A 267 20.14 -29.66 8.22
C VAL A 267 21.31 -28.95 8.90
N SER A 268 21.08 -28.14 9.94
CA SER A 268 22.16 -27.45 10.65
C SER A 268 23.13 -28.40 11.33
N ASP A 269 22.59 -29.45 11.92
CA ASP A 269 23.36 -30.45 12.65
C ASP A 269 24.22 -31.31 11.70
N SER A 270 23.80 -31.49 10.44
CA SER A 270 24.55 -32.28 9.46
C SER A 270 25.84 -31.61 8.97
N HIS A 271 26.09 -30.34 9.30
CA HIS A 271 27.24 -29.58 8.81
C HIS A 271 27.96 -28.75 9.88
N GLN A 272 27.86 -29.15 11.17
CA GLN A 272 28.55 -28.46 12.26
C GLN A 272 30.08 -28.39 12.09
N ASN A 273 30.67 -29.35 11.38
CA ASN A 273 32.11 -29.41 11.09
C ASN A 273 32.47 -28.82 9.71
N CYS A 274 31.69 -27.87 9.19
CA CYS A 274 31.96 -27.25 7.90
C CYS A 274 33.22 -26.38 7.95
N GLU A 275 34.07 -26.48 6.92
CA GLU A 275 35.29 -25.66 6.79
C GLU A 275 35.01 -24.19 6.43
N LYS A 276 33.76 -23.85 6.09
CA LYS A 276 33.37 -22.46 5.78
C LYS A 276 33.49 -21.57 7.01
N VAL A 277 34.41 -20.60 6.93
CA VAL A 277 34.64 -19.63 8.00
C VAL A 277 33.57 -18.53 8.02
N GLN A 278 33.08 -18.11 6.84
CA GLN A 278 32.06 -17.06 6.73
C GLN A 278 31.12 -17.31 5.56
N ASP A 279 29.85 -16.96 5.75
CA ASP A 279 28.87 -16.89 4.68
C ASP A 279 28.97 -15.59 3.88
N PRO A 280 28.59 -15.62 2.58
CA PRO A 280 28.39 -14.42 1.78
C PRO A 280 27.37 -13.45 2.37
N TYR A 281 27.50 -12.17 2.01
CA TYR A 281 26.71 -11.09 2.61
C TYR A 281 25.20 -11.23 2.36
N SER A 282 24.79 -11.81 1.24
CA SER A 282 23.37 -12.07 0.95
C SER A 282 22.70 -12.99 1.99
N LEU A 283 23.48 -13.78 2.74
CA LEU A 283 23.03 -14.57 3.89
C LEU A 283 23.32 -13.86 5.22
N ARG A 284 24.59 -13.48 5.44
CA ARG A 284 25.08 -13.01 6.74
C ARG A 284 24.65 -11.59 7.08
N CYS A 285 24.39 -10.76 6.08
CA CYS A 285 23.95 -9.38 6.26
C CYS A 285 22.42 -9.22 6.17
N GLN A 286 21.66 -10.31 6.16
CA GLN A 286 20.20 -10.26 6.13
C GLN A 286 19.60 -9.40 7.26
N PRO A 287 20.02 -9.51 8.54
CA PRO A 287 19.51 -8.63 9.58
C PRO A 287 19.76 -7.14 9.31
N GLN A 288 20.92 -6.81 8.74
CA GLN A 288 21.35 -5.43 8.48
C GLN A 288 20.51 -4.82 7.35
N VAL A 289 20.38 -5.53 6.23
CA VAL A 289 19.69 -5.03 5.02
C VAL A 289 18.17 -5.09 5.22
N MET A 290 17.63 -6.23 5.63
CA MET A 290 16.20 -6.35 5.92
C MET A 290 15.81 -5.44 7.09
N GLY A 291 16.66 -5.32 8.10
CA GLY A 291 16.42 -4.38 9.20
C GLY A 291 16.32 -2.92 8.77
N ALA A 292 17.10 -2.50 7.78
CA ALA A 292 16.97 -1.17 7.18
C ALA A 292 15.64 -1.02 6.43
N CYS A 293 15.24 -2.02 5.65
CA CYS A 293 13.95 -2.04 4.95
C CYS A 293 12.77 -1.97 5.94
N LEU A 294 12.84 -2.70 7.06
CA LEU A 294 11.83 -2.66 8.12
C LEU A 294 11.72 -1.27 8.75
N THR A 295 12.85 -0.59 8.98
CA THR A 295 12.85 0.79 9.46
C THR A 295 12.18 1.73 8.46
N GLN A 296 12.49 1.62 7.16
CA GLN A 296 11.85 2.43 6.12
C GLN A 296 10.33 2.23 6.07
N PHE A 297 9.84 0.98 6.15
CA PHE A 297 8.40 0.73 6.22
C PHE A 297 7.76 1.32 7.47
N ARG A 298 8.43 1.25 8.62
CA ARG A 298 7.91 1.83 9.88
C ARG A 298 7.82 3.36 9.82
N GLN A 299 8.81 4.02 9.22
CA GLN A 299 8.79 5.47 9.01
C GLN A 299 7.66 5.88 8.07
N ALA A 300 7.52 5.19 6.93
CA ALA A 300 6.43 5.46 6.00
C ALA A 300 5.06 5.19 6.65
N ALA A 301 4.94 4.11 7.41
CA ALA A 301 3.71 3.74 8.11
C ALA A 301 3.29 4.77 9.17
N GLU A 302 4.23 5.37 9.90
CA GLU A 302 3.96 6.45 10.85
C GLU A 302 3.30 7.64 10.14
N VAL A 303 3.89 8.09 9.03
CA VAL A 303 3.37 9.20 8.22
C VAL A 303 1.98 8.85 7.66
N LEU A 304 1.83 7.66 7.06
CA LEU A 304 0.57 7.24 6.45
C LEU A 304 -0.54 7.00 7.47
N ALA A 305 -0.22 6.60 8.71
CA ALA A 305 -1.20 6.46 9.78
C ALA A 305 -1.75 7.83 10.22
N VAL A 306 -0.88 8.85 10.27
CA VAL A 306 -1.31 10.24 10.53
C VAL A 306 -2.17 10.74 9.38
N GLU A 307 -1.71 10.57 8.13
CA GLU A 307 -2.41 11.09 6.95
C GLU A 307 -3.77 10.42 6.73
N ALA A 308 -3.89 9.11 6.98
CA ALA A 308 -5.17 8.40 6.91
C ALA A 308 -6.24 8.98 7.86
N ASN A 309 -5.81 9.71 8.89
CA ASN A 309 -6.63 10.36 9.91
C ASN A 309 -6.63 11.89 9.80
N ALA A 310 -5.99 12.47 8.78
CA ALA A 310 -5.87 13.90 8.61
C ALA A 310 -7.17 14.56 8.14
N VAL A 311 -7.31 15.85 8.47
CA VAL A 311 -8.25 16.75 7.77
C VAL A 311 -7.46 17.43 6.67
N SER A 312 -7.74 17.03 5.43
CA SER A 312 -6.93 17.40 4.27
C SER A 312 -7.68 18.26 3.25
N ASP A 313 -8.96 18.58 3.47
CA ASP A 313 -9.70 19.51 2.60
C ASP A 313 -9.37 20.97 2.93
N ASN A 314 -9.89 21.90 2.11
CA ASN A 314 -9.66 23.33 2.31
C ASN A 314 -10.84 24.18 1.78
N PRO A 315 -11.12 25.36 2.38
CA PRO A 315 -10.60 25.82 3.68
C PRO A 315 -11.11 24.96 4.83
N LEU A 316 -10.50 25.12 6.01
CA LEU A 316 -10.96 24.49 7.24
C LEU A 316 -11.94 25.38 7.98
N VAL A 317 -12.94 24.76 8.61
CA VAL A 317 -13.96 25.40 9.43
C VAL A 317 -13.67 25.12 10.90
N PHE A 318 -13.32 26.17 11.62
CA PHE A 318 -13.07 26.15 13.06
C PHE A 318 -14.29 26.74 13.76
N ALA A 319 -15.32 25.90 13.91
CA ALA A 319 -16.64 26.33 14.37
C ALA A 319 -16.65 26.87 15.81
N ALA A 320 -15.73 26.42 16.67
CA ALA A 320 -15.62 26.91 18.04
C ALA A 320 -15.23 28.40 18.08
N GLU A 321 -14.42 28.85 17.12
CA GLU A 321 -13.97 30.22 16.94
C GLU A 321 -14.86 31.00 15.95
N GLY A 322 -15.66 30.31 15.13
CA GLY A 322 -16.43 30.92 14.04
C GLY A 322 -15.55 31.32 12.84
N ASP A 323 -14.40 30.68 12.70
CA ASP A 323 -13.38 31.00 11.71
C ASP A 323 -13.37 30.03 10.54
N VAL A 324 -13.06 30.56 9.35
CA VAL A 324 -12.78 29.79 8.14
C VAL A 324 -11.40 30.18 7.65
N ILE A 325 -10.49 29.22 7.68
CA ILE A 325 -9.07 29.46 7.43
C ILE A 325 -8.63 28.66 6.21
N SER A 326 -8.10 29.36 5.21
CA SER A 326 -7.44 28.73 4.08
C SER A 326 -6.00 28.39 4.45
N GLY A 327 -5.63 27.13 4.29
CA GLY A 327 -4.28 26.60 4.46
C GLY A 327 -3.87 25.74 3.27
N GLY A 328 -3.03 24.73 3.53
CA GLY A 328 -2.43 23.88 2.48
C GLY A 328 -2.40 22.38 2.84
N ASN A 329 -3.26 21.91 3.75
CA ASN A 329 -3.29 20.50 4.18
C ASN A 329 -3.60 19.50 3.05
N PHE A 330 -4.06 20.00 1.91
CA PHE A 330 -4.30 19.22 0.70
C PHE A 330 -3.00 18.78 -0.01
N HIS A 331 -1.84 19.33 0.36
CA HIS A 331 -0.58 19.09 -0.33
C HIS A 331 0.06 17.81 0.19
N ALA A 332 0.10 16.77 -0.64
CA ALA A 332 0.45 15.40 -0.24
C ALA A 332 1.96 15.12 -0.16
N GLU A 333 2.79 16.13 0.12
CA GLU A 333 4.26 15.98 0.21
C GLU A 333 4.72 14.89 1.18
N PRO A 334 4.18 14.80 2.42
CA PRO A 334 4.57 13.72 3.34
C PRO A 334 4.25 12.34 2.78
N VAL A 335 3.15 12.20 2.02
CA VAL A 335 2.76 10.94 1.37
C VAL A 335 3.71 10.59 0.22
N ALA A 336 4.09 11.57 -0.60
CA ALA A 336 5.04 11.36 -1.69
C ALA A 336 6.38 10.84 -1.16
N MET A 337 6.93 11.50 -0.14
CA MET A 337 8.19 11.07 0.48
C MET A 337 8.05 9.71 1.18
N ALA A 338 6.93 9.44 1.86
CA ALA A 338 6.68 8.12 2.45
C ALA A 338 6.66 7.01 1.39
N ALA A 339 6.03 7.27 0.23
CA ALA A 339 6.04 6.33 -0.89
C ALA A 339 7.43 6.15 -1.51
N ASP A 340 8.21 7.23 -1.66
CA ASP A 340 9.59 7.17 -2.16
C ASP A 340 10.51 6.40 -1.20
N ASN A 341 10.33 6.56 0.11
CA ASN A 341 11.04 5.79 1.13
C ASN A 341 10.76 4.28 1.04
N MET A 342 9.52 3.89 0.72
CA MET A 342 9.14 2.49 0.55
C MET A 342 9.69 1.87 -0.74
N ALA A 343 9.88 2.65 -1.80
CA ALA A 343 10.52 2.14 -3.03
C ALA A 343 11.94 1.61 -2.75
N LEU A 344 12.71 2.29 -1.90
CA LEU A 344 14.02 1.82 -1.47
C LEU A 344 13.94 0.44 -0.80
N ALA A 345 12.99 0.28 0.13
CA ALA A 345 12.79 -0.97 0.86
C ALA A 345 12.37 -2.12 -0.06
N ILE A 346 11.39 -1.90 -0.94
CA ILE A 346 10.91 -2.93 -1.87
C ILE A 346 12.02 -3.35 -2.85
N ALA A 347 12.79 -2.39 -3.37
CA ALA A 347 13.91 -2.67 -4.26
C ALA A 347 15.01 -3.47 -3.57
N GLU A 348 15.41 -3.11 -2.35
CA GLU A 348 16.49 -3.79 -1.62
C GLU A 348 16.10 -5.18 -1.11
N ILE A 349 14.82 -5.42 -0.80
CA ILE A 349 14.31 -6.78 -0.55
C ILE A 349 14.51 -7.66 -1.79
N GLY A 350 14.11 -7.16 -2.96
CA GLY A 350 14.29 -7.87 -4.24
C GLY A 350 15.76 -8.09 -4.58
N SER A 351 16.60 -7.05 -4.44
CA SER A 351 18.06 -7.09 -4.65
C SER A 351 18.72 -8.17 -3.79
N LEU A 352 18.41 -8.22 -2.49
CA LEU A 352 19.01 -9.19 -1.57
C LEU A 352 18.55 -10.63 -1.88
N SER A 353 17.27 -10.81 -2.18
CA SER A 353 16.70 -12.10 -2.60
C SER A 353 17.35 -12.61 -3.89
N GLU A 354 17.49 -11.74 -4.90
CA GLU A 354 18.09 -12.09 -6.18
C GLU A 354 19.56 -12.52 -6.02
N ARG A 355 20.32 -11.86 -5.13
CA ARG A 355 21.68 -12.30 -4.78
C ARG A 355 21.71 -13.65 -4.06
N ARG A 356 20.69 -14.00 -3.28
CA ARG A 356 20.54 -15.34 -2.67
C ARG A 356 20.16 -16.41 -3.70
N ILE A 357 19.36 -16.08 -4.71
CA ILE A 357 19.11 -16.95 -5.87
C ILE A 357 20.43 -17.24 -6.60
N SER A 358 21.18 -16.18 -6.94
CA SER A 358 22.47 -16.29 -7.62
C SER A 358 23.46 -17.18 -6.86
N LEU A 359 23.51 -17.02 -5.52
CA LEU A 359 24.30 -17.88 -4.64
C LEU A 359 23.93 -19.37 -4.78
N MET A 360 22.64 -19.70 -4.80
CA MET A 360 22.18 -21.09 -4.90
C MET A 360 22.53 -21.74 -6.25
N MET A 361 22.57 -20.94 -7.32
CA MET A 361 22.92 -21.42 -8.67
C MET A 361 24.40 -21.78 -8.80
N ASP A 362 25.27 -21.12 -8.03
CA ASP A 362 26.72 -21.32 -8.08
C ASP A 362 27.18 -22.49 -7.21
N LYS A 363 27.58 -23.59 -7.86
CA LYS A 363 28.10 -24.80 -7.20
C LYS A 363 29.31 -24.53 -6.27
N HIS A 364 30.10 -23.50 -6.55
CA HIS A 364 31.28 -23.15 -5.75
C HIS A 364 30.89 -22.49 -4.42
N MET A 365 29.66 -22.02 -4.31
CA MET A 365 29.15 -21.33 -3.13
C MET A 365 28.06 -22.14 -2.41
N SER A 366 27.17 -22.80 -3.15
CA SER A 366 25.96 -23.43 -2.62
C SER A 366 26.18 -24.82 -2.00
N GLN A 367 27.26 -25.53 -2.38
CA GLN A 367 27.42 -26.96 -2.10
C GLN A 367 26.22 -27.80 -2.60
N LEU A 368 25.62 -27.36 -3.71
CA LEU A 368 24.54 -28.02 -4.45
C LEU A 368 24.99 -28.23 -5.90
N PRO A 369 24.32 -29.10 -6.68
CA PRO A 369 24.52 -29.18 -8.12
C PRO A 369 24.34 -27.80 -8.79
N PRO A 370 25.13 -27.47 -9.83
CA PRO A 370 24.94 -26.22 -10.56
C PRO A 370 23.51 -26.12 -11.08
N PHE A 371 22.90 -24.95 -10.91
CA PHE A 371 21.51 -24.66 -11.32
C PHE A 371 20.43 -25.60 -10.72
N LEU A 372 20.74 -26.24 -9.58
CA LEU A 372 19.82 -27.03 -8.74
C LEU A 372 19.13 -28.20 -9.45
N VAL A 373 19.79 -28.79 -10.45
CA VAL A 373 19.25 -29.93 -11.19
C VAL A 373 20.31 -31.03 -11.35
N ALA A 374 19.85 -32.29 -11.38
CA ALA A 374 20.69 -33.42 -11.75
C ALA A 374 21.02 -33.38 -13.25
N ASN A 375 22.14 -34.01 -13.65
CA ASN A 375 22.56 -34.11 -15.05
C ASN A 375 22.66 -32.73 -15.75
N GLY A 376 23.32 -31.75 -15.11
CA GLY A 376 23.47 -30.36 -15.57
C GLY A 376 24.21 -30.12 -16.90
N GLY A 377 24.55 -31.18 -17.65
CA GLY A 377 25.00 -31.09 -19.05
C GLY A 377 23.87 -31.29 -20.07
N VAL A 378 22.69 -31.75 -19.62
CA VAL A 378 21.49 -31.98 -20.43
C VAL A 378 20.33 -31.12 -19.93
N ASN A 379 20.22 -30.95 -18.61
CA ASN A 379 19.22 -30.07 -17.99
C ASN A 379 19.81 -28.70 -17.65
N SER A 380 19.08 -27.64 -17.93
CA SER A 380 19.42 -26.26 -17.57
C SER A 380 18.90 -25.88 -16.18
N GLY A 381 17.91 -26.60 -15.65
CA GLY A 381 17.40 -26.38 -14.30
C GLY A 381 16.91 -24.95 -14.10
N PHE A 382 17.41 -24.30 -13.06
CA PHE A 382 17.00 -22.96 -12.64
C PHE A 382 17.73 -21.82 -13.36
N MET A 383 18.58 -22.12 -14.35
CA MET A 383 19.43 -21.13 -15.04
C MET A 383 18.65 -19.93 -15.57
N ILE A 384 17.53 -20.14 -16.26
CA ILE A 384 16.74 -19.03 -16.84
C ILE A 384 15.77 -18.42 -15.82
N ALA A 385 15.33 -19.17 -14.81
CA ALA A 385 14.57 -18.60 -13.69
C ALA A 385 15.40 -17.56 -12.93
N GLN A 386 16.70 -17.80 -12.75
CA GLN A 386 17.65 -16.81 -12.23
C GLN A 386 17.69 -15.54 -13.10
N VAL A 387 17.72 -15.67 -14.43
CA VAL A 387 17.72 -14.52 -15.36
C VAL A 387 16.44 -13.70 -15.22
N THR A 388 15.28 -14.35 -15.10
CA THR A 388 14.02 -13.67 -14.81
C THR A 388 14.10 -12.86 -13.53
N ALA A 389 14.59 -13.44 -12.43
CA ALA A 389 14.77 -12.71 -11.17
C ALA A 389 15.71 -11.51 -11.32
N ALA A 390 16.81 -11.64 -12.07
CA ALA A 390 17.73 -10.54 -12.34
C ALA A 390 17.09 -9.39 -13.12
N ALA A 391 16.23 -9.70 -14.11
CA ALA A 391 15.51 -8.69 -14.88
C ALA A 391 14.55 -7.87 -14.00
N LEU A 392 13.74 -8.55 -13.19
CA LEU A 392 12.80 -7.92 -12.25
C LEU A 392 13.54 -7.07 -11.21
N ALA A 393 14.65 -7.55 -10.67
CA ALA A 393 15.47 -6.80 -9.71
C ALA A 393 16.08 -5.54 -10.34
N SER A 394 16.45 -5.62 -11.62
CA SER A 394 17.03 -4.49 -12.35
C SER A 394 16.00 -3.40 -12.63
N GLU A 395 14.77 -3.76 -12.99
CA GLU A 395 13.70 -2.81 -13.27
C GLU A 395 13.37 -1.93 -12.05
N ASN A 396 13.37 -2.55 -10.86
CA ASN A 396 13.13 -1.85 -9.59
C ASN A 396 14.14 -0.71 -9.31
N LYS A 397 15.34 -0.74 -9.91
CA LYS A 397 16.33 0.34 -9.76
C LYS A 397 15.91 1.62 -10.48
N ALA A 398 15.30 1.50 -11.65
CA ALA A 398 14.79 2.65 -12.38
C ALA A 398 13.51 3.18 -11.70
N LEU A 399 12.64 2.26 -11.27
CA LEU A 399 11.41 2.60 -10.56
C LEU A 399 11.67 3.24 -9.19
N SER A 400 12.84 3.04 -8.57
CA SER A 400 13.19 3.71 -7.31
C SER A 400 13.53 5.19 -7.46
N HIS A 401 13.50 5.76 -8.67
CA HIS A 401 13.63 7.21 -8.83
C HIS A 401 12.52 7.93 -8.03
N PRO A 402 12.85 8.95 -7.23
CA PRO A 402 11.86 9.65 -6.43
C PRO A 402 10.94 10.49 -7.32
N HIS A 403 9.64 10.46 -7.04
CA HIS A 403 8.66 11.33 -7.68
C HIS A 403 8.48 12.62 -6.88
N SER A 404 8.73 12.62 -5.57
CA SER A 404 8.53 13.77 -4.70
C SER A 404 9.52 14.92 -4.95
N VAL A 405 10.50 14.74 -5.84
CA VAL A 405 11.47 15.78 -6.21
C VAL A 405 11.09 16.49 -7.51
N ASP A 406 9.99 16.10 -8.13
CA ASP A 406 9.45 16.72 -9.34
C ASP A 406 8.21 17.55 -9.02
N SER A 407 8.07 18.68 -9.70
CA SER A 407 6.92 19.58 -9.57
C SER A 407 6.77 20.43 -10.82
N LEU A 408 5.53 20.63 -11.26
CA LEU A 408 5.19 21.48 -12.40
C LEU A 408 4.08 22.46 -11.99
N PRO A 409 4.26 23.78 -12.24
CA PRO A 409 3.26 24.76 -11.88
C PRO A 409 1.99 24.60 -12.72
N THR A 410 0.83 24.64 -12.09
CA THR A 410 -0.49 24.58 -12.75
C THR A 410 -1.34 25.81 -12.41
N SER A 411 -2.52 25.91 -13.05
CA SER A 411 -3.49 26.99 -12.78
C SER A 411 -2.88 28.41 -12.82
N ALA A 412 -2.12 28.69 -13.89
CA ALA A 412 -1.43 29.98 -14.09
C ALA A 412 -0.45 30.36 -12.95
N ASN A 413 0.26 29.38 -12.41
CA ASN A 413 1.20 29.50 -11.27
C ASN A 413 0.53 29.78 -9.92
N GLN A 414 -0.80 29.65 -9.80
CA GLN A 414 -1.44 29.68 -8.49
C GLN A 414 -1.14 28.39 -7.70
N GLU A 415 -0.98 27.27 -8.40
CA GLU A 415 -0.47 26.01 -7.87
C GLU A 415 0.97 25.83 -8.37
N ASP A 416 1.91 26.54 -7.77
CA ASP A 416 3.30 26.62 -8.21
C ASP A 416 4.20 25.48 -7.71
N HIS A 417 3.74 24.73 -6.70
CA HIS A 417 4.40 23.54 -6.17
C HIS A 417 3.41 22.41 -5.90
N VAL A 418 3.78 21.17 -6.26
CA VAL A 418 2.96 19.97 -6.14
C VAL A 418 3.81 18.78 -5.69
N SER A 419 3.20 17.71 -5.16
CA SER A 419 3.95 16.60 -4.53
C SER A 419 4.20 15.38 -5.42
N MET A 420 3.40 15.19 -6.47
CA MET A 420 3.39 13.97 -7.29
C MET A 420 3.14 12.67 -6.50
N ALA A 421 2.53 12.76 -5.31
CA ALA A 421 2.27 11.61 -4.43
C ALA A 421 1.51 10.44 -5.08
N PRO A 422 0.51 10.65 -5.97
CA PRO A 422 -0.15 9.53 -6.65
C PRO A 422 0.81 8.72 -7.52
N ALA A 423 1.76 9.36 -8.20
CA ALA A 423 2.77 8.68 -9.01
C ALA A 423 3.73 7.89 -8.10
N ALA A 424 4.19 8.53 -7.02
CA ALA A 424 5.04 7.91 -6.00
C ALA A 424 4.42 6.64 -5.41
N GLY A 425 3.12 6.69 -5.03
CA GLY A 425 2.39 5.55 -4.48
C GLY A 425 2.10 4.47 -5.52
N LYS A 426 1.60 4.85 -6.70
CA LYS A 426 1.20 3.90 -7.77
C LYS A 426 2.37 3.03 -8.22
N ARG A 427 3.57 3.58 -8.34
CA ARG A 427 4.73 2.83 -8.85
C ARG A 427 5.20 1.71 -7.91
N LEU A 428 4.85 1.78 -6.63
CA LEU A 428 5.17 0.74 -5.65
C LEU A 428 4.49 -0.60 -5.96
N TRP A 429 3.36 -0.59 -6.64
CA TRP A 429 2.61 -1.82 -6.95
C TRP A 429 3.36 -2.67 -7.96
N GLU A 430 3.90 -2.05 -9.01
CA GLU A 430 4.78 -2.71 -10.00
C GLU A 430 6.04 -3.23 -9.32
N MET A 431 6.67 -2.40 -8.47
CA MET A 431 7.86 -2.81 -7.73
C MET A 431 7.59 -4.00 -6.82
N ALA A 432 6.40 -4.04 -6.22
CA ALA A 432 5.97 -5.14 -5.37
C ALA A 432 5.73 -6.43 -6.18
N GLU A 433 5.12 -6.32 -7.37
CA GLU A 433 4.98 -7.44 -8.32
C GLU A 433 6.33 -8.01 -8.74
N ASN A 434 7.28 -7.14 -9.11
CA ASN A 434 8.65 -7.54 -9.43
C ASN A 434 9.32 -8.27 -8.26
N THR A 435 9.29 -7.67 -7.06
CA THR A 435 9.91 -8.30 -5.88
C THR A 435 9.20 -9.60 -5.49
N ARG A 436 7.88 -9.72 -5.69
CA ARG A 436 7.14 -10.98 -5.49
C ARG A 436 7.62 -12.07 -6.44
N GLY A 437 7.82 -11.75 -7.72
CA GLY A 437 8.36 -12.69 -8.71
C GLY A 437 9.78 -13.15 -8.38
N ILE A 438 10.63 -12.26 -7.89
CA ILE A 438 11.97 -12.61 -7.38
C ILE A 438 11.86 -13.59 -6.20
N LEU A 439 11.03 -13.26 -5.21
CA LEU A 439 10.82 -14.11 -4.03
C LEU A 439 10.22 -15.48 -4.42
N ALA A 440 9.34 -15.53 -5.43
CA ALA A 440 8.81 -16.80 -5.94
C ALA A 440 9.92 -17.70 -6.48
N VAL A 441 10.86 -17.15 -7.26
CA VAL A 441 12.04 -17.89 -7.76
C VAL A 441 12.94 -18.32 -6.60
N GLU A 442 13.17 -17.45 -5.60
CA GLU A 442 13.93 -17.82 -4.41
C GLU A 442 13.27 -18.98 -3.66
N TRP A 443 11.96 -18.95 -3.48
CA TRP A 443 11.23 -20.00 -2.78
C TRP A 443 11.36 -21.35 -3.49
N LEU A 444 11.16 -21.36 -4.81
CA LEU A 444 11.35 -22.54 -5.65
C LEU A 444 12.77 -23.10 -5.51
N ALA A 445 13.77 -22.23 -5.60
CA ALA A 445 15.17 -22.60 -5.54
C ALA A 445 15.57 -23.13 -4.17
N ALA A 446 15.16 -22.47 -3.08
CA ALA A 446 15.52 -22.89 -1.72
C ALA A 446 14.88 -24.24 -1.35
N VAL A 447 13.61 -24.46 -1.72
CA VAL A 447 12.94 -25.75 -1.47
C VAL A 447 13.54 -26.85 -2.35
N GLN A 448 13.86 -26.57 -3.62
CA GLN A 448 14.59 -27.50 -4.47
C GLN A 448 15.97 -27.87 -3.86
N GLY A 449 16.71 -26.87 -3.40
CA GLY A 449 18.02 -27.07 -2.76
C GLY A 449 17.93 -27.93 -1.50
N LEU A 450 16.90 -27.75 -0.69
CA LEU A 450 16.64 -28.59 0.49
C LEU A 450 16.23 -30.02 0.14
N ASP A 451 15.46 -30.23 -0.93
CA ASP A 451 15.09 -31.57 -1.38
C ASP A 451 16.31 -32.37 -1.84
N LEU A 452 17.33 -31.69 -2.39
CA LEU A 452 18.62 -32.27 -2.77
C LEU A 452 19.52 -32.62 -1.57
N ARG A 453 19.08 -32.38 -0.33
CA ARG A 453 19.80 -32.69 0.92
C ARG A 453 19.36 -34.04 1.54
N ASN A 454 18.94 -35.00 0.70
CA ASN A 454 18.70 -36.40 1.09
C ASN A 454 17.73 -36.61 2.27
N GLY A 455 16.62 -35.87 2.31
CA GLY A 455 15.56 -36.07 3.30
C GLY A 455 15.77 -35.38 4.65
N LEU A 456 16.84 -34.59 4.81
CA LEU A 456 17.05 -33.75 5.99
C LEU A 456 15.95 -32.67 6.12
N LYS A 457 15.53 -32.41 7.35
CA LYS A 457 14.53 -31.38 7.67
C LYS A 457 15.15 -30.11 8.21
N THR A 458 14.57 -28.98 7.82
CA THR A 458 14.80 -27.68 8.45
C THR A 458 13.90 -27.51 9.69
N SER A 459 13.81 -26.30 10.24
CA SER A 459 12.98 -25.99 11.40
C SER A 459 11.48 -26.18 11.12
N ALA A 460 10.68 -26.34 12.17
CA ALA A 460 9.25 -26.60 12.05
C ALA A 460 8.49 -25.52 11.25
N LYS A 461 8.85 -24.23 11.38
CA LYS A 461 8.21 -23.15 10.63
C LYS A 461 8.62 -23.16 9.15
N LEU A 462 9.89 -23.42 8.86
CA LEU A 462 10.38 -23.46 7.49
C LEU A 462 9.90 -24.71 6.74
N GLU A 463 9.72 -25.84 7.43
CA GLU A 463 9.05 -27.03 6.88
C GLU A 463 7.59 -26.75 6.49
N LYS A 464 6.87 -25.88 7.21
CA LYS A 464 5.54 -25.43 6.77
C LYS A 464 5.62 -24.66 5.46
N ALA A 465 6.59 -23.76 5.30
CA ALA A 465 6.81 -23.05 4.04
C ALA A 465 7.15 -24.02 2.88
N ARG A 466 8.01 -25.02 3.10
CA ARG A 466 8.28 -26.08 2.10
C ARG A 466 7.01 -26.83 1.72
N ALA A 467 6.23 -27.26 2.72
CA ALA A 467 5.03 -28.05 2.51
C ALA A 467 3.93 -27.28 1.78
N ILE A 468 3.80 -25.97 2.02
CA ILE A 468 2.86 -25.12 1.27
C ILE A 468 3.23 -25.12 -0.22
N LEU A 469 4.50 -24.86 -0.56
CA LEU A 469 4.94 -24.84 -1.95
C LEU A 469 4.76 -26.20 -2.63
N ARG A 470 5.17 -27.29 -1.96
CA ARG A 470 5.16 -28.64 -2.53
C ARG A 470 3.77 -29.21 -2.79
N LYS A 471 2.71 -28.61 -2.24
CA LYS A 471 1.33 -28.94 -2.61
C LYS A 471 1.00 -28.51 -4.03
N GLU A 472 1.58 -27.41 -4.49
CA GLU A 472 1.29 -26.83 -5.82
C GLU A 472 2.41 -27.10 -6.82
N VAL A 473 3.67 -27.09 -6.38
CA VAL A 473 4.84 -27.20 -7.26
C VAL A 473 5.71 -28.41 -6.89
N PRO A 474 5.77 -29.44 -7.76
CA PRO A 474 6.55 -30.65 -7.50
C PRO A 474 8.06 -30.41 -7.58
N PHE A 475 8.83 -31.36 -7.05
CA PHE A 475 10.30 -31.40 -7.20
C PHE A 475 10.73 -31.27 -8.66
N TYR A 476 11.82 -30.55 -8.92
CA TYR A 476 12.36 -30.36 -10.27
C TYR A 476 13.39 -31.43 -10.59
N GLU A 477 12.93 -32.58 -11.09
CA GLU A 477 13.78 -33.74 -11.39
C GLU A 477 14.58 -33.57 -12.69
N LYS A 478 13.93 -33.04 -13.73
CA LYS A 478 14.46 -32.80 -15.07
C LYS A 478 13.77 -31.60 -15.67
N ASP A 479 14.29 -31.10 -16.79
CA ASP A 479 13.73 -29.91 -17.41
C ASP A 479 12.25 -30.07 -17.77
N ARG A 480 11.47 -29.07 -17.39
CA ARG A 480 10.06 -28.90 -17.73
C ARG A 480 9.76 -27.43 -18.00
N PHE A 481 8.57 -27.16 -18.52
CA PHE A 481 8.14 -25.78 -18.69
C PHE A 481 8.08 -25.08 -17.32
N PHE A 482 8.95 -24.09 -17.12
CA PHE A 482 9.23 -23.52 -15.81
C PHE A 482 8.24 -22.42 -15.39
N ALA A 483 7.71 -21.63 -16.33
CA ALA A 483 6.87 -20.48 -16.01
C ALA A 483 5.62 -20.80 -15.15
N PRO A 484 4.92 -21.94 -15.35
CA PRO A 484 3.81 -22.32 -14.47
C PRO A 484 4.21 -22.45 -13.00
N ASP A 485 5.42 -22.94 -12.71
CA ASP A 485 5.92 -23.08 -11.34
C ASP A 485 6.17 -21.70 -10.69
N ILE A 486 6.71 -20.75 -11.45
CA ILE A 486 6.91 -19.37 -10.99
C ILE A 486 5.58 -18.70 -10.72
N ASN A 487 4.60 -18.87 -11.60
CA ASN A 487 3.25 -18.31 -11.44
C ASN A 487 2.57 -18.88 -10.20
N ALA A 488 2.59 -20.19 -10.00
CA ALA A 488 2.01 -20.84 -8.82
C ALA A 488 2.66 -20.34 -7.51
N ALA A 489 3.99 -20.23 -7.47
CA ALA A 489 4.69 -19.69 -6.31
C ALA A 489 4.37 -18.19 -6.08
N THR A 490 4.21 -17.41 -7.15
CA THR A 490 3.83 -15.99 -7.09
C THR A 490 2.41 -15.81 -6.54
N GLU A 491 1.46 -16.65 -6.97
CA GLU A 491 0.08 -16.67 -6.48
C GLU A 491 0.00 -17.04 -5.01
N LEU A 492 0.77 -18.06 -4.57
CA LEU A 492 0.89 -18.41 -3.15
C LEU A 492 1.44 -17.24 -2.31
N LEU A 493 2.44 -16.51 -2.81
CA LEU A 493 2.95 -15.32 -2.12
C LEU A 493 1.91 -14.19 -2.08
N ALA A 494 1.16 -13.98 -3.16
CA ALA A 494 0.07 -13.02 -3.21
C ALA A 494 -1.08 -13.39 -2.23
N SER A 495 -1.28 -14.68 -1.96
CA SER A 495 -2.21 -15.17 -0.95
C SER A 495 -1.74 -14.97 0.49
N ARG A 496 -0.54 -14.40 0.69
CA ARG A 496 0.06 -14.09 2.02
C ARG A 496 0.25 -15.32 2.90
N CYS A 497 0.42 -16.50 2.28
CA CYS A 497 0.50 -17.77 3.02
C CYS A 497 1.70 -17.86 3.99
N LEU A 498 2.73 -17.04 3.79
CA LEU A 498 3.92 -17.01 4.63
C LEU A 498 3.85 -15.96 5.76
N THR A 499 2.89 -15.03 5.72
CA THR A 499 2.76 -13.94 6.70
C THR A 499 2.52 -14.47 8.12
N ALA A 500 1.78 -15.58 8.26
CA ALA A 500 1.55 -16.21 9.56
C ALA A 500 2.79 -16.89 10.17
N LEU A 501 3.90 -17.01 9.44
CA LEU A 501 5.12 -17.65 9.95
C LEU A 501 6.00 -16.67 10.74
N VAL A 502 5.93 -15.38 10.44
CA VAL A 502 6.71 -14.34 11.15
C VAL A 502 6.02 -13.93 12.47
N PRO A 503 6.78 -13.42 13.47
CA PRO A 503 6.20 -12.94 14.72
C PRO A 503 5.14 -11.84 14.51
N ALA A 504 4.04 -11.92 15.25
CA ALA A 504 3.02 -10.87 15.27
C ALA A 504 3.60 -9.53 15.74
N LYS A 505 3.03 -8.40 15.27
CA LYS A 505 3.47 -7.03 15.60
C LYS A 505 4.87 -6.67 15.13
N LEU A 506 5.50 -7.49 14.28
CA LEU A 506 6.76 -7.15 13.64
C LEU A 506 6.56 -5.99 12.65
N LEU A 507 5.48 -6.05 11.90
CA LEU A 507 5.13 -5.13 10.82
C LEU A 507 4.02 -4.16 11.27
N PRO A 508 4.04 -2.90 10.84
CA PRO A 508 3.08 -1.87 11.27
C PRO A 508 1.60 -2.25 11.25
N SER A 509 1.14 -3.04 10.27
CA SER A 509 -0.29 -3.38 10.11
C SER A 509 -0.66 -4.84 10.41
N LEU A 510 0.26 -5.66 10.95
CA LEU A 510 0.09 -7.12 11.15
C LEU A 510 0.39 -7.61 12.58
#